data_AF-R6BSS3-F1
#
_entry.id   AF-R6BSS3-F1
#
_cell.length_a   1.000
_cell.length_b   1.000
_cell.length_c   1.000
_cell.angle_alpha   90.00
_cell.angle_beta   90.00
_cell.angle_gamma   90.00
#
_symmetry.space_group_name_H-M   'P 1'
#
loop_
_entity.id
_entity.type
_entity.pdbx_description
1 polymer ?
#
loop_
_entity_poly.entity_id
_entity_poly.type
_entity_poly.pdbx_seq_one_letter_code
_entity_poly.pdbx_strand_id
1 'polypeptide(L)'
;MTECLKYKTGSKGKDKDYITREGVFRYMWMNTELSDNHKEYIYEKYPNIWELQCCIREFRNIFKNHNVPMLYLFVEKYSKNLLKPLRSFAEGLKRDIDAVENAVAYDYSNGFVEGTNSRLKMIKRTMYGRCGRQLLEAKLRYMGYNNNNG
;
A
#
# COMPACT_ATOMS: atom_id res chain seq x y z
N MET A 1 -27.32 -16.31 17.04
CA MET A 1 -26.32 -16.98 16.18
C MET A 1 -25.22 -15.98 15.86
N THR A 2 -23.98 -16.42 15.82
CA THR A 2 -22.81 -15.60 15.48
C THR A 2 -22.49 -15.81 14.01
N GLU A 3 -22.57 -14.75 13.20
CA GLU A 3 -22.23 -14.76 11.78
C GLU A 3 -20.76 -14.38 11.60
N CYS A 4 -20.04 -15.07 10.72
CA CYS A 4 -18.66 -14.71 10.41
C CYS A 4 -18.63 -13.52 9.43
N LEU A 5 -17.73 -12.56 9.65
CA LEU A 5 -17.39 -11.57 8.63
C LEU A 5 -16.78 -12.27 7.40
N LYS A 6 -16.94 -11.63 6.23
CA LYS A 6 -16.35 -12.09 4.97
C LYS A 6 -14.85 -12.35 5.16
N TYR A 7 -14.36 -13.47 4.65
CA TYR A 7 -12.95 -13.92 4.78
C TYR A 7 -12.50 -14.32 6.20
N LYS A 8 -13.42 -14.66 7.12
CA LYS A 8 -13.10 -15.06 8.50
C LYS A 8 -12.31 -14.01 9.28
N THR A 9 -12.47 -12.73 8.92
CA THR A 9 -11.76 -11.61 9.55
C THR A 9 -12.39 -11.11 10.84
N GLY A 10 -13.44 -11.78 11.30
CA GLY A 10 -14.14 -11.50 12.53
C GLY A 10 -15.49 -12.19 12.55
N SER A 11 -16.30 -11.84 13.54
CA SER A 11 -17.68 -12.27 13.66
C SER A 11 -18.63 -11.07 13.80
N LYS A 12 -19.93 -11.32 13.85
CA LYS A 12 -20.98 -10.45 14.42
C LYS A 12 -21.97 -11.38 15.12
N GLY A 13 -22.22 -11.24 16.42
CA GLY A 13 -23.08 -12.20 17.13
C GLY A 13 -23.38 -11.87 18.59
N LYS A 14 -24.40 -12.53 19.16
CA LYS A 14 -24.89 -12.29 20.53
C LYS A 14 -23.96 -12.75 21.65
N ASP A 15 -23.16 -13.82 21.45
CA ASP A 15 -22.36 -14.40 22.55
C ASP A 15 -20.93 -13.83 22.64
N LYS A 16 -20.25 -13.68 21.51
CA LYS A 16 -18.90 -13.11 21.42
C LYS A 16 -18.72 -12.42 20.08
N ASP A 17 -18.14 -11.22 20.12
CA ASP A 17 -17.74 -10.48 18.93
C ASP A 17 -16.21 -10.34 18.90
N TYR A 18 -15.59 -10.57 17.75
CA TYR A 18 -14.15 -10.44 17.59
C TYR A 18 -13.80 -9.97 16.18
N ILE A 19 -12.66 -9.29 16.09
CA ILE A 19 -12.05 -8.87 14.83
C ILE A 19 -10.58 -9.26 14.81
N THR A 20 -10.12 -9.78 13.67
CA THR A 20 -8.70 -10.10 13.49
C THR A 20 -7.91 -8.85 13.08
N ARG A 21 -6.60 -8.86 13.33
CA ARG A 21 -5.69 -7.81 12.84
C ARG A 21 -5.77 -7.64 11.32
N GLU A 22 -5.92 -8.75 10.61
CA GLU A 22 -6.14 -8.76 9.17
C GLU A 22 -7.44 -8.07 8.78
N GLY A 23 -8.52 -8.26 9.55
CA GLY A 23 -9.79 -7.55 9.37
C GLY A 23 -9.63 -6.03 9.50
N VAL A 24 -8.94 -5.58 10.54
CA VAL A 24 -8.62 -4.16 10.73
C VAL A 24 -7.81 -3.63 9.54
N PHE A 25 -6.78 -4.37 9.10
CA PHE A 25 -5.95 -3.97 7.96
C PHE A 25 -6.75 -3.89 6.66
N ARG A 26 -7.60 -4.88 6.37
CA ARG A 26 -8.47 -4.86 5.17
C ARG A 26 -9.47 -3.72 5.23
N TYR A 27 -10.05 -3.42 6.39
CA TYR A 27 -10.93 -2.27 6.55
C TYR A 27 -10.20 -0.97 6.20
N MET A 28 -8.99 -0.78 6.72
CA MET A 28 -8.20 0.42 6.47
C MET A 28 -7.71 0.53 5.01
N TRP A 29 -7.18 -0.57 4.46
CA TRP A 29 -6.48 -0.55 3.18
C TRP A 29 -7.37 -0.90 1.99
N MET A 30 -8.34 -1.79 2.15
CA MET A 30 -9.21 -2.28 1.07
C MET A 30 -10.64 -1.74 1.15
N ASN A 31 -10.93 -0.85 2.11
CA ASN A 31 -12.28 -0.32 2.39
C ASN A 31 -13.34 -1.42 2.60
N THR A 32 -12.94 -2.59 3.14
CA THR A 32 -13.89 -3.67 3.44
C THR A 32 -14.81 -3.26 4.58
N GLU A 33 -16.09 -3.60 4.53
CA GLU A 33 -17.02 -3.20 5.60
C GLU A 33 -16.65 -3.75 6.98
N LEU A 34 -16.88 -2.91 7.99
CA LEU A 34 -16.72 -3.25 9.39
C LEU A 34 -17.96 -2.81 10.17
N SER A 35 -18.36 -3.60 11.18
CA SER A 35 -19.47 -3.23 12.08
C SER A 35 -19.16 -1.93 12.82
N ASP A 36 -20.18 -1.13 13.12
CA ASP A 36 -19.98 0.12 13.86
C ASP A 36 -19.46 -0.13 15.28
N ASN A 37 -19.96 -1.17 15.97
CA ASN A 37 -19.43 -1.62 17.26
C ASN A 37 -17.92 -1.93 17.21
N HIS A 38 -17.46 -2.54 16.11
CA HIS A 38 -16.03 -2.83 15.94
C HIS A 38 -15.23 -1.56 15.71
N LYS A 39 -15.74 -0.61 14.91
CA LYS A 39 -15.07 0.68 14.68
C LYS A 39 -14.93 1.45 15.98
N GLU A 40 -16.01 1.57 16.73
CA GLU A 40 -16.04 2.26 18.02
C GLU A 40 -15.03 1.64 18.99
N TYR A 41 -15.06 0.31 19.15
CA TYR A 41 -14.10 -0.40 19.99
C TYR A 41 -12.64 -0.20 19.56
N ILE A 42 -12.36 -0.25 18.25
CA ILE A 42 -11.00 -0.09 17.72
C ILE A 42 -10.49 1.32 17.97
N TYR A 43 -11.32 2.35 17.71
CA TYR A 43 -10.90 3.74 17.83
C TYR A 43 -10.80 4.21 19.28
N GLU A 44 -11.65 3.68 20.16
CA GLU A 44 -11.55 3.92 21.60
C GLU A 44 -10.26 3.29 22.16
N LYS A 45 -10.01 2.02 21.83
CA LYS A 45 -8.88 1.27 22.40
C LYS A 45 -7.53 1.60 21.74
N TYR A 46 -7.54 1.95 20.47
CA TYR A 46 -6.35 2.24 19.66
C TYR A 46 -6.53 3.52 18.85
N PRO A 47 -6.45 4.71 19.49
CA PRO A 47 -6.62 6.00 18.81
C PRO A 47 -5.63 6.24 17.66
N ASN A 48 -4.45 5.64 17.75
CA ASN A 48 -3.44 5.66 16.68
C ASN A 48 -3.91 4.99 15.38
N ILE A 49 -4.84 4.03 15.44
CA ILE A 49 -5.45 3.41 14.26
C ILE A 49 -6.36 4.41 13.54
N TRP A 50 -7.07 5.26 14.27
CA TRP A 50 -7.85 6.34 13.68
C TRP A 50 -6.95 7.34 12.93
N GLU A 51 -5.87 7.80 13.55
CA GLU A 51 -4.92 8.71 12.90
C GLU A 51 -4.30 8.11 11.64
N LEU A 52 -3.93 6.83 11.70
CA LEU A 52 -3.44 6.09 10.53
C LEU A 52 -4.48 6.02 9.42
N GLN A 53 -5.76 5.78 9.77
CA GLN A 53 -6.85 5.73 8.80
C GLN A 53 -7.08 7.09 8.12
N CYS A 54 -7.03 8.19 8.87
CA CYS A 54 -7.07 9.53 8.31
C CYS A 54 -5.90 9.75 7.34
N CYS A 55 -4.68 9.36 7.74
CA CYS A 55 -3.48 9.50 6.90
C CYS A 55 -3.63 8.76 5.57
N ILE A 56 -4.09 7.50 5.60
CA ILE A 56 -4.29 6.70 4.39
C ILE A 56 -5.33 7.34 3.46
N ARG A 57 -6.46 7.79 4.02
CA ARG A 57 -7.56 8.39 3.25
C ARG A 57 -7.15 9.72 2.61
N GLU A 58 -6.50 10.60 3.38
CA GLU A 58 -6.02 11.90 2.88
C GLU A 58 -4.97 11.72 1.79
N PHE A 59 -3.99 10.83 2.01
CA PHE A 59 -2.96 10.53 1.01
C PHE A 59 -3.58 9.99 -0.29
N ARG A 60 -4.51 9.04 -0.22
CA ARG A 60 -5.20 8.52 -1.41
C ARG A 60 -6.00 9.59 -2.13
N ASN A 61 -6.63 10.50 -1.39
CA ASN A 61 -7.41 11.58 -1.97
C ASN A 61 -6.56 12.58 -2.75
N ILE A 62 -5.30 12.81 -2.34
CA ILE A 62 -4.34 13.64 -3.07
C ILE A 62 -4.08 13.07 -4.46
N PHE A 63 -3.76 11.77 -4.54
CA PHE A 63 -3.52 11.09 -5.83
C PHE A 63 -4.77 10.99 -6.68
N LYS A 64 -5.92 10.66 -6.07
CA LYS A 64 -7.19 10.54 -6.79
C LYS A 64 -7.61 11.85 -7.49
N ASN A 65 -7.31 12.99 -6.87
CA ASN A 65 -7.73 14.30 -7.38
C ASN A 65 -6.58 15.10 -8.00
N HIS A 66 -5.39 14.51 -8.15
CA HIS A 66 -4.18 15.19 -8.66
C HIS A 66 -3.88 16.53 -7.97
N ASN A 67 -4.14 16.62 -6.66
CA ASN A 67 -4.10 17.89 -5.92
C ASN A 67 -2.73 18.10 -5.25
N VAL A 68 -1.80 18.68 -6.02
CA VAL A 68 -0.44 19.00 -5.55
C VAL A 68 -0.44 19.95 -4.33
N PRO A 69 -1.22 21.05 -4.27
CA PRO A 69 -1.27 21.87 -3.05
C PRO A 69 -1.64 21.07 -1.79
N MET A 70 -2.56 20.11 -1.90
CA MET A 70 -2.96 19.25 -0.78
C MET A 70 -1.84 18.29 -0.34
N LEU A 71 -0.91 17.92 -1.23
CA LEU A 71 0.30 17.17 -0.88
C LEU A 71 1.18 17.95 0.10
N TYR A 72 1.42 19.24 -0.16
CA TYR A 72 2.25 20.07 0.72
C TYR A 72 1.63 20.23 2.11
N LEU A 73 0.32 20.49 2.17
CA LEU A 73 -0.42 20.56 3.43
C LEU A 73 -0.38 19.23 4.19
N PHE A 74 -0.50 18.11 3.47
CA PHE A 74 -0.40 16.77 4.04
C PHE A 74 0.98 16.51 4.65
N VAL A 75 2.06 16.81 3.92
CA VAL A 75 3.43 16.64 4.41
C VAL A 75 3.65 17.47 5.67
N GLU A 76 3.26 18.76 5.66
CA GLU A 76 3.43 19.61 6.84
C GLU A 76 2.67 19.10 8.06
N LYS A 77 1.41 18.68 7.86
CA LYS A 77 0.55 18.13 8.91
C LYS A 77 1.17 16.88 9.56
N TYR A 78 1.61 15.92 8.75
CA TYR A 78 2.11 14.64 9.27
C TYR A 78 3.58 14.70 9.73
N SER A 79 4.38 15.66 9.25
CA SER A 79 5.72 15.94 9.81
C SER A 79 5.69 16.39 11.27
N LYS A 80 4.58 16.98 11.73
CA LYS A 80 4.38 17.41 13.12
C LYS A 80 3.66 16.37 13.99
N ASN A 81 3.28 15.22 13.43
CA ASN A 81 2.50 14.20 14.14
C ASN A 81 3.33 13.51 15.24
N LEU A 82 2.68 13.12 16.34
CA LEU A 82 3.29 12.43 17.49
C LEU A 82 3.73 10.99 17.16
N LEU A 83 3.02 10.31 16.26
CA LEU A 83 3.32 8.98 15.79
C LEU A 83 4.56 8.99 14.90
N LYS A 84 5.66 8.44 15.43
CA LYS A 84 6.93 8.30 14.71
C LYS A 84 6.78 7.70 13.30
N PRO A 85 5.96 6.64 13.06
CA PRO A 85 5.79 6.10 11.71
C PRO A 85 5.19 7.09 10.71
N LEU A 86 4.18 7.88 11.12
CA LEU A 86 3.55 8.88 10.26
C LEU A 86 4.50 10.05 9.98
N ARG A 87 5.25 10.47 11.00
CA ARG A 87 6.30 11.48 10.86
C ARG A 87 7.39 11.04 9.88
N SER A 88 7.94 9.83 10.08
CA SER A 88 8.95 9.26 9.19
C SER A 88 8.44 9.12 7.74
N PHE A 89 7.15 8.80 7.56
CA PHE A 89 6.52 8.75 6.24
C PHE A 89 6.49 10.14 5.59
N ALA A 90 6.00 11.16 6.29
CA ALA A 90 5.95 12.54 5.79
C ALA A 90 7.34 13.10 5.48
N GLU A 91 8.33 12.88 6.35
CA GLU A 91 9.73 13.27 6.10
C GLU A 91 10.37 12.48 4.93
N GLY A 92 9.89 11.25 4.67
CA GLY A 92 10.24 10.52 3.46
C GLY A 92 9.74 11.23 2.20
N LEU A 93 8.45 11.56 2.17
CA LEU A 93 7.85 12.28 1.05
C LEU A 93 8.50 13.64 0.81
N LYS A 94 8.82 14.37 1.90
CA LYS A 94 9.48 15.67 1.84
C LYS A 94 10.87 15.61 1.21
N ARG A 95 11.65 14.56 1.49
CA ARG A 95 13.00 14.39 0.93
C ARG A 95 12.98 14.18 -0.58
N ASP A 96 11.95 13.51 -1.09
CA ASP A 96 11.79 13.18 -2.51
C ASP A 96 10.63 13.98 -3.15
N ILE A 97 10.39 15.22 -2.67
CA ILE A 97 9.16 15.97 -2.99
C ILE A 97 8.96 16.17 -4.49
N ASP A 98 10.01 16.44 -5.26
CA ASP A 98 9.92 16.62 -6.72
C ASP A 98 9.38 15.37 -7.41
N ALA A 99 9.82 14.18 -6.98
CA ALA A 99 9.36 12.92 -7.53
C ALA A 99 7.90 12.62 -7.13
N VAL A 100 7.54 12.93 -5.88
CA VAL A 100 6.18 12.71 -5.37
C VAL A 100 5.19 13.70 -6.02
N GLU A 101 5.57 14.96 -6.19
CA GLU A 101 4.77 15.97 -6.88
C GLU A 101 4.49 15.54 -8.32
N ASN A 102 5.52 15.12 -9.06
CA ASN A 102 5.34 14.62 -10.42
C ASN A 102 4.42 13.39 -10.45
N ALA A 103 4.52 12.49 -9.46
CA ALA A 103 3.64 11.32 -9.35
C ALA A 103 2.18 11.68 -9.02
N VAL A 104 1.93 12.85 -8.42
CA VAL A 104 0.57 13.38 -8.18
C VAL A 104 0.06 14.13 -9.41
N ALA A 105 0.92 14.92 -10.06
CA ALA A 105 0.54 15.77 -11.18
C ALA A 105 0.27 15.00 -12.48
N TYR A 106 0.95 13.87 -12.68
CA TYR A 106 0.90 13.11 -13.92
C TYR A 106 0.48 11.66 -13.71
N ASP A 107 -0.18 11.08 -14.72
CA ASP A 107 -0.54 9.66 -14.76
C ASP A 107 0.63 8.73 -15.17
N TYR A 108 1.84 9.27 -15.28
CA TYR A 108 3.01 8.51 -15.69
C TYR A 108 3.48 7.59 -14.56
N SER A 109 3.58 6.30 -14.88
CA SER A 109 4.12 5.29 -13.95
C SER A 109 5.42 4.72 -14.49
N ASN A 110 6.47 4.77 -13.67
CA ASN A 110 7.68 3.99 -13.90
C ASN A 110 7.46 2.49 -13.66
N GLY A 111 6.24 2.05 -13.31
CA GLY A 111 5.92 0.67 -12.98
C GLY A 111 6.27 -0.34 -14.07
N PHE A 112 6.15 0.01 -15.35
CA PHE A 112 6.59 -0.86 -16.44
C PHE A 112 8.11 -1.08 -16.45
N VAL A 113 8.87 0.00 -16.26
CA VAL A 113 10.33 -0.03 -16.20
C VAL A 113 10.81 -0.77 -14.95
N GLU A 114 10.19 -0.49 -13.80
CA GLU A 114 10.45 -1.16 -12.53
C GLU A 114 10.10 -2.65 -12.57
N GLY A 115 9.00 -3.01 -13.23
CA GLY A 115 8.59 -4.40 -13.46
C GLY A 115 9.63 -5.15 -14.31
N THR A 116 10.10 -4.52 -15.39
CA THR A 116 11.17 -5.06 -16.25
C THR A 116 12.47 -5.26 -15.46
N ASN A 117 12.88 -4.25 -14.68
CA ASN A 117 14.05 -4.33 -13.81
C ASN A 117 13.93 -5.42 -12.75
N SER A 118 12.75 -5.59 -12.16
CA SER A 118 12.48 -6.64 -11.16
C SER A 118 12.55 -8.03 -11.76
N ARG A 119 11.95 -8.23 -12.95
CA ARG A 119 12.06 -9.48 -13.72
C ARG A 119 13.51 -9.82 -14.06
N LEU A 120 14.27 -8.82 -14.53
CA LEU A 120 15.67 -8.99 -14.85
C LEU A 120 16.51 -9.37 -13.62
N LYS A 121 16.29 -8.69 -12.49
CA LYS A 121 16.93 -9.02 -11.20
C LYS A 121 16.57 -10.43 -10.74
N MET A 122 15.31 -10.85 -10.89
CA MET A 122 14.87 -12.21 -10.56
C MET A 122 15.61 -13.27 -11.40
N ILE A 123 15.68 -13.09 -12.72
CA ILE A 123 16.40 -14.04 -13.61
C ILE A 123 17.87 -14.14 -13.21
N LYS A 124 18.53 -13.01 -12.91
CA LYS A 124 19.91 -13.02 -12.42
C LYS A 124 20.06 -13.80 -11.11
N ARG A 125 19.12 -13.66 -10.16
CA ARG A 125 19.14 -14.41 -8.88
C ARG A 125 18.93 -15.91 -9.11
N THR A 126 17.99 -16.33 -9.94
CA THR A 126 17.78 -17.74 -10.29
C THR A 126 19.01 -18.37 -10.97
N MET A 127 19.81 -17.55 -11.66
CA MET A 127 21.05 -17.95 -12.32
C MET A 127 22.29 -17.73 -11.43
N TYR A 128 22.12 -17.55 -10.11
CA TYR A 128 23.19 -17.34 -9.14
C TYR A 128 24.16 -16.20 -9.49
N GLY A 129 23.68 -15.18 -10.19
CA GLY A 129 24.50 -14.06 -10.66
C GLY A 129 25.43 -14.38 -11.83
N ARG A 130 25.48 -15.63 -12.32
CA ARG A 130 26.41 -16.09 -13.38
C ARG A 130 25.91 -15.80 -14.81
N CYS A 131 25.01 -14.82 -14.95
CA CYS A 131 24.36 -14.52 -16.21
C CYS A 131 24.98 -13.27 -16.85
N GLY A 132 25.89 -13.47 -17.81
CA GLY A 132 26.37 -12.40 -18.69
C GLY A 132 25.27 -11.89 -19.63
N ARG A 133 25.51 -10.78 -20.33
CA ARG A 133 24.49 -10.09 -21.16
C ARG A 133 23.77 -11.03 -22.13
N GLN A 134 24.53 -11.83 -22.88
CA GLN A 134 23.99 -12.74 -23.90
C GLN A 134 23.05 -13.80 -23.31
N LEU A 135 23.44 -14.43 -22.21
CA LEU A 135 22.62 -15.45 -21.54
C LEU A 135 21.35 -14.85 -20.92
N LEU A 136 21.44 -13.61 -20.45
CA LEU A 136 20.31 -12.88 -19.89
C LEU A 136 19.29 -12.52 -20.96
N GLU A 137 19.75 -12.03 -22.11
CA GLU A 137 18.91 -11.73 -23.29
C GLU A 137 18.21 -13.00 -23.80
N ALA A 138 18.95 -14.11 -23.94
CA ALA A 138 18.37 -15.38 -24.37
C ALA A 138 17.25 -15.86 -23.43
N LYS A 139 17.47 -15.78 -22.11
CA LYS A 139 16.48 -16.22 -21.11
C LYS A 139 15.27 -15.30 -21.02
N LEU A 140 15.46 -14.00 -21.21
CA LEU A 140 14.36 -13.03 -21.29
C LEU A 140 13.45 -13.31 -22.49
N ARG A 141 14.04 -13.55 -23.67
CA ARG A 141 13.30 -13.92 -24.89
C ARG A 141 12.52 -15.23 -24.71
N TYR A 142 13.17 -16.25 -24.15
CA TYR A 142 12.55 -17.55 -23.89
C TYR A 142 11.36 -17.47 -22.92
N MET A 143 11.51 -16.78 -21.79
CA MET A 143 10.38 -16.58 -20.85
C MET A 143 9.25 -15.71 -21.42
N GLY A 144 9.56 -14.76 -22.32
CA GLY A 144 8.53 -13.96 -22.99
C GLY A 144 7.64 -14.79 -23.92
N TYR A 145 8.20 -15.83 -24.54
CA TYR A 145 7.50 -16.71 -25.47
C TYR A 145 6.52 -17.66 -24.75
N ASN A 146 6.87 -18.18 -23.57
CA ASN A 146 6.01 -19.09 -22.80
C ASN A 146 4.78 -18.39 -22.18
N ASN A 147 4.83 -17.09 -21.91
CA ASN A 147 3.71 -16.35 -21.31
C ASN A 147 2.64 -15.91 -22.33
N ASN A 148 2.90 -16.02 -23.64
CA ASN A 148 1.96 -15.66 -24.70
C ASN A 148 1.22 -16.87 -25.30
N ASN A 149 1.51 -18.08 -24.82
CA ASN A 149 0.95 -19.35 -25.29
C ASN A 149 0.23 -20.13 -24.16
N GLY A 150 -0.35 -19.43 -23.19
CA GLY A 150 -1.10 -20.00 -22.06
C GLY A 150 -2.44 -19.33 -21.88
#